data_AF-A0A820PMI5-F1
#
_entry.id   AF-A0A820PMI5-F1
#
_cell.length_a   1.000
_cell.length_b   1.000
_cell.length_c   1.000
_cell.angle_alpha   90.00
_cell.angle_beta   90.00
_cell.angle_gamma   90.00
#
_symmetry.space_group_name_H-M   'P 1'
#
loop_
_entity.id
_entity.type
_entity.pdbx_description
1 polymer ?
#
loop_
_entity_poly.entity_id
_entity_poly.type
_entity_poly.pdbx_seq_one_letter_code
_entity_poly.pdbx_strand_id
1 'polypeptide(L)'
;GLIWDEQLSNDIPRKWRVHGDMLLLPSSRCFLDSRWLNHIPSEQFWATVARAFGSSIKRIAFEGAIKNDDFRSPTTRLVLGNDPWIHLVENGIKFSYNVDKSMFCAGNVTERMRMGQVSCANEIKKTTR
;
A
#
# COMPACT_ATOMS: atom_id res chain seq x y z
N GLY A 1 -27.12 -18.29 8.73
CA GLY A 1 -25.75 -17.78 8.92
C GLY A 1 -25.06 -17.71 7.58
N LEU A 2 -24.01 -16.89 7.45
CA LEU A 2 -23.13 -16.93 6.28
C LEU A 2 -22.53 -18.34 6.14
N ILE A 3 -22.62 -18.91 4.94
CA ILE A 3 -21.97 -20.18 4.62
C ILE A 3 -20.57 -19.85 4.15
N TRP A 4 -19.57 -20.30 4.90
CA TRP A 4 -18.19 -20.26 4.47
C TRP A 4 -17.98 -21.26 3.34
N ASP A 5 -17.44 -20.81 2.20
CA ASP A 5 -17.20 -21.65 1.02
C ASP A 5 -15.80 -21.42 0.43
N GLU A 6 -15.50 -22.16 -0.62
CA GLU A 6 -14.22 -22.08 -1.32
C GLU A 6 -13.99 -20.70 -1.95
N GLN A 7 -15.05 -20.02 -2.40
CA GLN A 7 -14.96 -18.68 -2.97
C GLN A 7 -14.50 -17.67 -1.92
N LEU A 8 -15.10 -17.65 -0.73
CA LEU A 8 -14.65 -16.79 0.38
C LEU A 8 -13.23 -17.15 0.83
N SER A 9 -12.90 -18.44 0.87
CA SER A 9 -11.54 -18.89 1.23
C SER A 9 -10.49 -18.35 0.26
N ASN A 10 -10.79 -18.37 -1.04
CA ASN A 10 -9.90 -17.88 -2.09
C ASN A 10 -9.83 -16.35 -2.16
N ASP A 11 -10.78 -15.66 -1.54
CA ASP A 11 -10.87 -14.20 -1.50
C ASP A 11 -10.10 -13.57 -0.32
N ILE A 12 -9.46 -14.39 0.52
CA ILE A 12 -8.52 -13.94 1.56
C ILE A 12 -7.17 -13.58 0.93
N PRO A 13 -6.56 -12.44 1.31
CA PRO A 13 -5.27 -12.03 0.77
C PRO A 13 -4.15 -13.03 1.11
N ARG A 14 -3.38 -13.41 0.09
CA ARG A 14 -2.18 -14.27 0.25
C ARG A 14 -0.85 -13.49 0.25
N LYS A 15 -0.90 -12.22 -0.15
CA LYS A 15 0.24 -11.31 -0.20
C LYS A 15 -0.23 -9.92 0.19
N TRP A 16 0.59 -9.22 0.97
CA TRP A 16 0.31 -7.87 1.45
C TRP A 16 1.64 -7.17 1.77
N ARG A 17 1.59 -5.86 1.98
CA ARG A 17 2.70 -5.08 2.53
C ARG A 17 2.27 -4.39 3.81
N VAL A 18 3.22 -4.19 4.71
CA VAL A 18 3.01 -3.45 5.96
C VAL A 18 4.06 -2.34 6.04
N HIS A 19 3.60 -1.12 6.32
CA HIS A 19 4.44 0.03 6.59
C HIS A 19 3.98 0.70 7.88
N GLY A 20 4.72 0.47 8.97
CA GLY A 20 4.34 0.94 10.29
C GLY A 20 2.99 0.34 10.72
N ASP A 21 1.99 1.20 10.88
CA ASP A 21 0.60 0.84 11.25
C ASP A 21 -0.35 0.73 10.04
N MET A 22 0.17 0.84 8.81
CA MET A 22 -0.61 0.72 7.58
C MET A 22 -0.41 -0.63 6.90
N LEU A 23 -1.53 -1.31 6.65
CA LEU A 23 -1.62 -2.51 5.82
C LEU A 23 -2.03 -2.14 4.39
N LEU A 24 -1.27 -2.60 3.41
CA LEU A 24 -1.55 -2.43 1.99
C LEU A 24 -1.93 -3.77 1.35
N LEU A 25 -3.15 -3.83 0.82
CA LEU A 25 -3.75 -5.02 0.22
C LEU A 25 -3.90 -4.86 -1.29
N PRO A 26 -3.76 -5.92 -2.10
CA PRO A 26 -4.00 -5.85 -3.54
C PRO A 26 -5.50 -5.68 -3.84
N SER A 27 -5.88 -4.62 -4.55
CA SER A 27 -7.28 -4.27 -4.81
C SER A 27 -8.05 -5.28 -5.66
N SER A 28 -7.36 -6.10 -6.45
CA SER A 28 -7.96 -7.01 -7.44
C SER A 28 -7.92 -8.49 -7.05
N ARG A 29 -7.48 -8.82 -5.82
CA ARG A 29 -7.22 -10.23 -5.43
C ARG A 29 -7.75 -10.62 -4.05
N CYS A 30 -8.42 -9.73 -3.34
CA CYS A 30 -8.98 -10.05 -2.04
C CYS A 30 -10.16 -9.16 -1.68
N PHE A 31 -11.04 -9.71 -0.84
CA PHE A 31 -12.26 -9.07 -0.37
C PHE A 31 -13.16 -8.53 -1.51
N LEU A 32 -13.23 -9.26 -2.62
CA LEU A 32 -14.05 -8.95 -3.78
C LEU A 32 -15.51 -9.38 -3.59
N ASP A 33 -15.77 -10.40 -2.76
CA ASP A 33 -17.11 -10.91 -2.53
C ASP A 33 -17.93 -9.95 -1.66
N SER A 34 -19.13 -9.56 -2.13
CA SER A 34 -20.02 -8.66 -1.39
C SER A 34 -20.36 -9.16 0.03
N ARG A 35 -20.34 -10.48 0.24
CA ARG A 35 -20.65 -11.11 1.54
C ARG A 35 -19.80 -10.59 2.69
N TRP A 36 -18.57 -10.11 2.43
CA TRP A 36 -17.71 -9.52 3.44
C TRP A 36 -18.32 -8.27 4.11
N LEU A 37 -19.09 -7.49 3.36
CA LEU A 37 -19.63 -6.19 3.80
C LEU A 37 -21.16 -6.18 3.96
N ASN A 38 -21.85 -7.26 3.58
CA ASN A 38 -23.33 -7.31 3.59
C ASN A 38 -23.96 -7.34 4.98
N HIS A 39 -23.22 -7.77 6.02
CA HIS A 39 -23.80 -8.07 7.34
C HIS A 39 -23.27 -7.22 8.48
N ILE A 40 -22.17 -6.48 8.28
CA ILE A 40 -21.61 -5.59 9.28
C ILE A 40 -21.17 -4.27 8.64
N PRO A 41 -21.18 -3.15 9.39
CA PRO A 41 -20.66 -1.88 8.88
C PRO A 41 -19.22 -2.02 8.37
N SER A 42 -18.94 -1.37 7.24
CA SER A 42 -17.61 -1.41 6.58
C SER A 42 -16.46 -1.10 7.54
N GLU A 43 -16.61 -0.07 8.37
CA GLU A 43 -15.58 0.29 9.36
C GLU A 43 -15.32 -0.84 10.37
N GLN A 44 -16.38 -1.49 10.87
CA GLN A 44 -16.26 -2.60 11.81
C GLN A 44 -15.60 -3.83 11.17
N PHE A 45 -15.91 -4.10 9.89
CA PHE A 45 -15.25 -5.14 9.11
C PHE A 45 -13.75 -4.86 9.00
N TRP A 46 -13.35 -3.69 8.50
CA TRP A 46 -11.94 -3.37 8.31
C TRP A 46 -11.16 -3.28 9.62
N ALA A 47 -11.78 -2.81 10.70
CA ALA A 47 -11.17 -2.86 12.03
C ALA A 47 -10.93 -4.31 12.50
N THR A 48 -11.83 -5.24 12.15
CA THR A 48 -11.64 -6.68 12.42
C THR A 48 -10.51 -7.27 11.60
N VAL A 49 -10.46 -6.94 10.31
CA VAL A 49 -9.34 -7.32 9.42
C VAL A 49 -8.02 -6.79 9.97
N ALA A 50 -7.94 -5.51 10.34
CA ALA A 50 -6.74 -4.90 10.91
C ALA A 50 -6.23 -5.68 12.13
N ARG A 51 -7.12 -5.96 13.09
CA ARG A 51 -6.78 -6.75 14.29
C ARG A 51 -6.32 -8.16 13.95
N ALA A 52 -6.88 -8.79 12.93
CA ALA A 52 -6.47 -10.12 12.48
C ALA A 52 -5.05 -10.12 11.88
N PHE A 53 -4.64 -9.04 11.23
CA PHE A 53 -3.26 -8.87 10.74
C PHE A 53 -2.26 -8.49 11.83
N GLY A 54 -2.69 -7.73 12.84
CA GLY A 54 -1.88 -7.41 14.01
C GLY A 54 -2.43 -6.24 14.82
N SER A 55 -2.12 -6.22 16.12
CA SER A 55 -2.60 -5.19 17.06
C SER A 55 -2.06 -3.79 16.77
N SER A 56 -0.95 -3.67 16.02
CA SER A 56 -0.37 -2.39 15.61
C SER A 56 -1.01 -1.80 14.35
N ILE A 57 -1.81 -2.57 13.61
CA ILE A 57 -2.42 -2.11 12.35
C ILE A 57 -3.62 -1.22 12.67
N LYS A 58 -3.57 0.01 12.20
CA LYS A 58 -4.61 1.03 12.40
C LYS A 58 -5.22 1.52 11.09
N ARG A 59 -4.50 1.33 9.99
CA ARG A 59 -4.86 1.84 8.67
C ARG A 59 -4.81 0.71 7.65
N ILE A 60 -5.77 0.69 6.73
CA ILE A 60 -5.81 -0.26 5.62
C ILE A 60 -6.04 0.54 4.34
N ALA A 61 -5.24 0.25 3.32
CA ALA A 61 -5.51 0.72 1.98
C ALA A 61 -5.40 -0.41 0.95
N PHE A 62 -6.21 -0.31 -0.09
CA PHE A 62 -6.10 -1.16 -1.27
C PHE A 62 -5.21 -0.50 -2.31
N GLU A 63 -4.16 -1.19 -2.73
CA GLU A 63 -3.29 -0.79 -3.82
C GLU A 63 -3.74 -1.44 -5.12
N GLY A 64 -4.06 -0.61 -6.11
CA GLY A 64 -4.36 -1.06 -7.45
C GLY A 64 -3.19 -0.86 -8.41
N ALA A 65 -3.44 -1.15 -9.69
CA ALA A 65 -2.48 -0.88 -10.75
C ALA A 65 -2.21 0.62 -10.87
N ILE A 66 -0.95 0.98 -11.06
CA ILE A 66 -0.58 2.35 -11.37
C ILE A 66 -1.10 2.72 -12.76
N LYS A 67 -1.73 3.89 -12.88
CA LYS A 67 -2.23 4.39 -14.17
C LYS A 67 -1.08 4.61 -15.15
N ASN A 68 -1.40 4.48 -16.44
CA ASN A 68 -0.50 4.84 -17.53
C ASN A 68 -0.77 6.28 -17.98
N ASP A 69 -0.69 7.22 -17.04
CA ASP A 69 -0.72 8.65 -17.28
C ASP A 69 0.68 9.25 -17.04
N ASP A 70 0.86 10.52 -17.39
CA ASP A 70 2.17 11.21 -17.29
C ASP A 70 2.74 11.19 -15.87
N PHE A 71 1.86 11.18 -14.87
CA PHE A 71 2.23 11.19 -13.45
C PHE A 71 2.38 9.80 -12.85
N ARG A 72 2.07 8.74 -13.61
CA ARG A 72 1.96 7.37 -13.14
C ARG A 72 1.18 7.31 -11.82
N SER A 73 -0.03 7.83 -11.84
CA SER A 73 -0.86 8.05 -10.67
C SER A 73 -1.24 6.72 -9.99
N PRO A 74 -1.08 6.61 -8.66
CA PRO A 74 -1.61 5.48 -7.91
C PRO A 74 -3.13 5.36 -8.02
N THR A 75 -3.63 4.14 -7.84
CA THR A 75 -5.07 3.87 -7.65
C THR A 75 -5.36 3.41 -6.23
N THR A 76 -4.52 3.82 -5.28
CA THR A 76 -4.61 3.42 -3.89
C THR A 76 -5.84 4.03 -3.23
N ARG A 77 -6.57 3.25 -2.44
CA ARG A 77 -7.76 3.72 -1.70
C ARG A 77 -7.69 3.30 -0.25
N LEU A 78 -7.76 4.27 0.68
CA LEU A 78 -7.91 3.99 2.10
C LEU A 78 -9.31 3.43 2.39
N VAL A 79 -9.37 2.38 3.20
CA VAL A 79 -10.61 1.74 3.67
C VAL A 79 -10.73 1.69 5.18
N LEU A 80 -9.63 1.90 5.90
CA LEU A 80 -9.59 2.13 7.34
C LEU A 80 -8.57 3.22 7.65
N GLY A 81 -8.95 4.15 8.53
CA GLY A 81 -8.18 5.33 8.85
C GLY A 81 -8.27 6.42 7.78
N ASN A 82 -7.67 7.56 8.08
CA ASN A 82 -7.87 8.83 7.40
C ASN A 82 -6.56 9.58 7.10
N ASP A 83 -5.43 9.03 7.54
CA ASP A 83 -4.09 9.52 7.20
C ASP A 83 -3.46 8.63 6.11
N PRO A 84 -3.24 9.12 4.88
CA PRO A 84 -2.63 8.35 3.80
C PRO A 84 -1.09 8.41 3.79
N TRP A 85 -0.44 9.04 4.77
CA TRP A 85 1.01 9.16 4.80
C TRP A 85 1.70 7.90 5.30
N ILE A 86 2.68 7.42 4.53
CA ILE A 86 3.64 6.40 4.96
C ILE A 86 4.94 7.08 5.33
N HIS A 87 5.53 6.63 6.43
CA HIS A 87 6.90 6.93 6.84
C HIS A 87 7.67 5.62 6.92
N LEU A 88 8.79 5.53 6.22
CA LEU A 88 9.65 4.34 6.27
C LEU A 88 11.12 4.73 6.23
N VAL A 89 11.95 3.87 6.79
CA VAL A 89 13.41 4.00 6.71
C VAL A 89 13.93 2.86 5.86
N GLU A 90 14.57 3.20 4.75
CA GLU A 90 15.21 2.24 3.85
C GLU A 90 16.68 2.62 3.73
N ASN A 91 17.56 1.73 4.20
CA ASN A 91 19.01 1.92 4.18
C ASN A 91 19.50 3.26 4.78
N GLY A 92 18.91 3.64 5.91
CA GLY A 92 19.25 4.87 6.63
C GLY A 92 18.59 6.15 6.08
N ILE A 93 17.92 6.07 4.92
CA ILE A 93 17.18 7.20 4.34
C ILE A 93 15.72 7.13 4.80
N LYS A 94 15.22 8.27 5.32
CA LYS A 94 13.82 8.42 5.71
C LYS A 94 13.00 8.86 4.50
N PHE A 95 12.07 8.02 4.08
CA PHE A 95 11.09 8.34 3.05
C PHE A 95 9.75 8.65 3.70
N SER A 96 9.08 9.69 3.19
CA SER A 96 7.71 10.02 3.56
C SER A 96 6.93 10.35 2.30
N TYR A 97 5.81 9.67 2.07
CA TYR A 97 5.01 9.89 0.87
C TYR A 97 3.53 9.58 1.14
N ASN A 98 2.67 10.20 0.33
CA ASN A 98 1.25 9.92 0.35
C ASN A 98 0.93 8.77 -0.63
N VAL A 99 0.33 7.69 -0.11
CA VAL A 99 0.04 6.48 -0.88
C VAL A 99 -1.00 6.65 -1.99
N ASP A 100 -1.88 7.65 -1.89
CA ASP A 100 -2.92 7.93 -2.88
C ASP A 100 -2.47 8.87 -4.01
N LYS A 101 -1.31 9.53 -3.83
CA LYS A 101 -0.80 10.56 -4.75
C LYS A 101 0.58 10.25 -5.32
N SER A 102 1.36 9.38 -4.67
CA SER A 102 2.75 9.14 -5.05
C SER A 102 3.00 7.66 -5.31
N MET A 103 3.57 7.35 -6.47
CA MET A 103 4.07 6.00 -6.74
C MET A 103 5.32 5.74 -5.87
N PHE A 104 5.31 4.62 -5.16
CA PHE A 104 6.50 4.10 -4.49
C PHE A 104 6.73 2.63 -4.86
N CYS A 105 7.77 2.36 -5.66
CA CYS A 105 8.16 1.01 -6.04
C CYS A 105 9.19 0.44 -5.05
N ALA A 106 8.78 -0.55 -4.26
CA ALA A 106 9.71 -1.30 -3.40
C ALA A 106 10.73 -2.13 -4.21
N GLY A 107 10.41 -2.51 -5.46
CA GLY A 107 11.36 -3.23 -6.33
C GLY A 107 12.62 -2.44 -6.69
N ASN A 108 12.61 -1.12 -6.50
CA ASN A 108 13.74 -0.26 -6.83
C ASN A 108 14.75 -0.09 -5.67
N VAL A 109 14.62 -0.83 -4.56
CA VAL A 109 15.53 -0.71 -3.40
C VAL A 109 17.00 -0.83 -3.83
N THR A 110 17.33 -1.87 -4.60
CA THR A 110 18.71 -2.13 -5.04
C THR A 110 19.25 -0.99 -5.90
N GLU A 111 18.42 -0.45 -6.81
CA GLU A 111 18.84 0.65 -7.67
C GLU A 111 18.99 1.97 -6.90
N ARG A 112 18.09 2.23 -5.93
CA ARG A 112 18.24 3.37 -5.01
C ARG A 112 19.56 3.28 -4.23
N MET A 113 19.92 2.08 -3.78
CA MET A 113 21.20 1.86 -3.10
C MET A 113 22.41 2.05 -4.01
N ARG A 114 22.34 1.50 -5.23
CA ARG A 114 23.40 1.68 -6.23
C ARG A 114 23.65 3.15 -6.51
N MET A 115 22.58 3.95 -6.66
CA MET A 115 22.67 5.38 -6.88
C MET A 115 23.17 6.15 -5.65
N GLY A 116 22.84 5.71 -4.43
CA GLY A 116 23.37 6.30 -3.20
C GLY A 116 24.89 6.17 -3.03
N GLN A 117 25.53 5.25 -3.76
CA GLN A 117 26.99 5.07 -3.77
C GLN A 117 27.70 5.88 -4.86
N VAL A 118 26.96 6.52 -5.78
CA VAL A 118 27.56 7.33 -6.85
C VAL A 118 28.03 8.66 -6.27
N SER A 119 29.30 8.99 -6.48
CA SER A 119 29.85 10.30 -6.08
C SER A 119 29.37 11.39 -7.04
N CYS A 120 28.35 12.14 -6.63
CA CYS A 120 27.82 13.30 -7.37
C CYS A 120 28.46 14.63 -6.95
N ALA A 121 29.64 14.61 -6.33
CA ALA A 121 30.33 15.83 -5.91
C ALA A 121 30.61 16.71 -7.14
N ASN A 122 30.19 17.98 -7.07
CA ASN A 122 30.30 18.98 -8.15
C ASN A 122 29.46 18.72 -9.41
N GLU A 123 28.46 17.83 -9.36
CA GLU A 123 27.52 17.70 -10.48
C GLU A 123 26.64 18.96 -10.62
N ILE A 124 26.61 19.52 -11.83
CA ILE A 124 25.79 20.68 -12.18
C ILE A 124 24.61 20.20 -13.00
N LYS A 125 23.39 20.54 -12.58
CA LYS A 125 22.16 20.23 -13.31
C LYS A 125 22.20 20.92 -14.69
N LYS A 126 22.45 20.14 -15.75
CA LYS A 126 22.23 20.60 -17.12
C LYS A 126 20.72 20.74 -17.34
N THR A 127 20.22 21.96 -17.24
CA THR A 127 18.82 22.27 -17.55
C THR A 127 18.74 22.52 -19.06
N THR A 128 18.48 21.46 -19.83
CA THR A 128 18.11 21.63 -21.23
C THR A 128 16.67 22.12 -21.24
N ARG A 129 16.45 23.33 -21.77
CA ARG A 129 15.12 23.90 -22.02
C ARG A 129 14.41 23.15 -23.14
#